data_AF-A0A7V9JS48-F1
#
_entry.id   AF-A0A7V9JS48-F1
#
_cell.length_a   1.000
_cell.length_b   1.000
_cell.length_c   1.000
_cell.angle_alpha   90.00
_cell.angle_beta   90.00
_cell.angle_gamma   90.00
#
_symmetry.space_group_name_H-M   'P 1'
#
loop_
_entity.id
_entity.type
_entity.pdbx_description
1 polymer ?
#
loop_
_entity_poly.entity_id
_entity_poly.type
_entity_poly.pdbx_seq_one_letter_code
_entity_poly.pdbx_strand_id
1 'polypeptide(L)' 'MTASVPISLEPLIGYLSACGGCDRFEFHDGYGEPDPIQAREFAEALRAKLGANLGIIASVEQTANRVAVCVVTEPAPV' A
#
# COMPACT_ATOMS: atom_id res chain seq x y z
N MET A 1 -8.44 13.63 8.75
CA MET A 1 -8.05 13.83 7.34
C MET A 1 -7.80 12.45 6.74
N THR A 2 -8.79 11.87 6.09
CA THR A 2 -8.65 10.58 5.37
C THR A 2 -7.94 10.88 4.06
N ALA A 3 -6.64 10.54 3.98
CA ALA A 3 -5.88 10.65 2.75
C ALA A 3 -6.46 9.67 1.72
N SER A 4 -7.32 10.15 0.85
CA SER A 4 -7.77 9.40 -0.32
C SER A 4 -6.62 9.43 -1.34
N VAL A 5 -5.87 8.34 -1.42
CA VAL A 5 -4.77 8.19 -2.38
C VAL A 5 -5.36 8.25 -3.80
N PRO A 6 -4.98 9.22 -4.65
CA PRO A 6 -5.51 9.35 -6.00
C PRO A 6 -5.15 8.11 -6.84
N ILE A 7 -6.19 7.50 -7.42
CA ILE A 7 -6.20 6.14 -7.97
C ILE A 7 -5.72 6.14 -9.43
N SER A 8 -4.42 6.27 -9.65
CA SER A 8 -3.73 5.90 -10.89
C SER A 8 -2.28 5.53 -10.56
N LEU A 9 -1.68 4.61 -11.32
CA LEU A 9 -0.34 4.07 -11.02
C LEU A 9 0.71 5.18 -10.90
N GLU A 10 0.73 6.12 -11.84
CA GLU A 10 1.67 7.25 -11.85
C GLU A 10 1.58 8.15 -10.62
N PRO A 11 0.40 8.64 -10.19
CA PRO A 11 0.30 9.40 -8.95
C PRO A 11 0.61 8.56 -7.70
N LEU A 12 0.35 7.25 -7.69
CA LEU A 12 0.78 6.38 -6.59
C LEU A 12 2.31 6.29 -6.51
N ILE A 13 2.99 6.09 -7.64
CA ILE A 13 4.46 6.06 -7.69
C ILE A 13 5.02 7.42 -7.27
N GLY A 14 4.48 8.51 -7.83
CA GLY A 14 4.91 9.87 -7.48
C GLY A 14 4.74 10.16 -5.98
N TYR A 15 3.62 9.72 -5.40
CA TYR A 15 3.38 9.77 -3.96
C TYR A 15 4.44 8.99 -3.18
N LEU A 16 4.63 7.71 -3.51
CA LEU A 16 5.58 6.86 -2.80
C LEU A 16 7.02 7.37 -2.96
N SER A 17 7.41 7.85 -4.14
CA SER A 17 8.72 8.47 -4.36
C SER A 17 8.91 9.72 -3.50
N ALA A 18 7.88 10.55 -3.31
CA ALA A 18 7.94 11.69 -2.40
C ALA A 18 8.08 11.25 -0.93
N CYS A 19 7.53 10.08 -0.57
CA CYS A 19 7.66 9.46 0.75
C CYS A 19 8.98 8.69 0.95
N GLY A 20 9.92 8.72 0.00
CA GLY A 20 11.18 7.98 0.09
C GLY A 20 11.09 6.53 -0.40
N GLY A 21 10.08 6.22 -1.20
CA GLY A 21 9.88 4.92 -1.86
C GLY A 21 8.94 3.98 -1.12
N CYS A 22 8.53 4.28 0.12
CA CYS A 22 7.63 3.44 0.90
C CYS A 22 6.68 4.28 1.76
N ASP A 23 5.48 3.76 1.99
CA ASP A 23 4.53 4.33 2.95
C ASP A 23 3.77 3.24 3.72
N ARG A 24 3.21 3.61 4.88
CA ARG A 24 2.51 2.68 5.79
C ARG A 24 1.17 3.24 6.20
N PHE A 25 0.16 2.39 6.12
CA PHE A 25 -1.22 2.67 6.51
C PHE A 25 -1.59 1.78 7.70
N GLU A 26 -2.10 2.40 8.76
CA GLU A 26 -2.61 1.69 9.93
C GLU A 26 -4.12 1.88 10.04
N PHE A 27 -4.83 0.78 10.28
CA PHE A 27 -6.27 0.76 10.32
C PHE A 27 -6.75 0.45 11.75
N HIS A 28 -7.72 1.24 12.20
CA HIS A 28 -8.33 1.11 13.52
C HIS A 28 -9.85 1.23 13.36
N ASP A 29 -10.59 0.54 14.21
CA ASP A 29 -12.05 0.57 14.19
C ASP A 29 -12.61 1.85 14.87
N GLY A 30 -13.93 1.91 15.02
CA GLY A 30 -14.61 3.03 15.67
C GLY A 30 -14.30 3.20 17.17
N TYR A 31 -13.69 2.21 17.81
CA TYR A 31 -13.27 2.21 19.20
C TYR A 31 -11.76 2.44 19.36
N GLY A 32 -11.03 2.54 18.25
CA GLY A 32 -9.58 2.69 18.23
C GLY A 32 -8.83 1.36 18.34
N GLU A 33 -9.51 0.22 18.24
CA GLU A 33 -8.87 -1.09 18.23
C GLU A 33 -8.29 -1.41 16.84
N PRO A 34 -7.18 -2.15 16.76
CA PRO A 34 -6.61 -2.59 15.48
C PRO A 34 -7.65 -3.30 14.59
N ASP A 35 -7.84 -2.81 13.36
CA ASP A 35 -8.78 -3.40 12.40
C ASP A 35 -8.03 -4.13 11.28
N PRO A 36 -7.76 -5.44 11.43
CA PRO A 36 -7.11 -6.25 10.40
C PRO A 36 -8.01 -6.52 9.18
N ILE A 37 -9.33 -6.39 9.32
CA ILE A 37 -10.27 -6.63 8.21
C ILE A 37 -10.20 -5.45 7.24
N GLN A 38 -10.30 -4.23 7.75
CA GLN A 38 -10.16 -3.03 6.92
C GLN A 38 -8.77 -2.94 6.28
N ALA A 39 -7.71 -3.31 7.00
CA ALA A 39 -6.36 -3.42 6.45
C ALA A 39 -6.29 -4.43 5.29
N ARG A 40 -6.97 -5.57 5.43
CA ARG A 40 -7.03 -6.60 4.38
C ARG A 40 -7.76 -6.09 3.14
N GLU A 41 -8.93 -5.48 3.31
CA GLU A 41 -9.72 -4.93 2.20
C GLU A 41 -8.91 -3.86 1.44
N PHE A 42 -8.20 -2.99 2.17
CA PHE A 42 -7.33 -2.00 1.57
C PHE A 42 -6.17 -2.62 0.79
N ALA A 43 -5.48 -3.61 1.37
CA ALA A 43 -4.38 -4.30 0.73
C ALA A 43 -4.85 -5.05 -0.54
N GLU A 44 -5.98 -5.75 -0.49
CA GLU A 44 -6.56 -6.44 -1.65
C GLU A 44 -6.99 -5.45 -2.74
N ALA A 45 -7.61 -4.32 -2.37
CA ALA A 45 -7.96 -3.27 -3.32
C ALA A 45 -6.73 -2.67 -4.01
N LEU A 46 -5.63 -2.45 -3.28
CA LEU A 46 -4.37 -2.01 -3.86
C LEU A 46 -3.75 -3.05 -4.79
N ARG A 47 -3.71 -4.32 -4.38
CA ARG A 47 -3.21 -5.42 -5.21
C ARG A 47 -4.01 -5.58 -6.49
N ALA A 48 -5.34 -5.51 -6.42
CA ALA A 48 -6.21 -5.58 -7.59
C ALA A 48 -5.97 -4.41 -8.56
N LYS A 49 -5.74 -3.21 -8.03
CA LYS A 49 -5.43 -2.01 -8.84
C LYS A 49 -4.04 -2.06 -9.47
N LEU A 50 -3.04 -2.52 -8.73
CA LEU A 50 -1.69 -2.70 -9.25
C LEU A 50 -1.67 -3.77 -10.35
N GLY A 51 -2.46 -4.85 -10.17
CA GLY A 51 -2.61 -5.90 -11.15
C GLY A 51 -1.25 -6.48 -11.55
N ALA A 52 -0.92 -6.40 -12.83
CA ALA A 52 0.36 -6.87 -13.38
C ALA A 52 1.59 -6.11 -12.84
N ASN A 53 1.41 -4.92 -12.26
CA ASN A 53 2.51 -4.10 -11.73
C ASN A 53 2.90 -4.49 -10.29
N LEU A 54 2.11 -5.34 -9.64
CA LEU A 54 2.40 -5.82 -8.29
C LEU A 54 3.65 -6.71 -8.31
N GLY A 55 4.65 -6.36 -7.50
CA GLY A 55 5.94 -7.05 -7.44
C GLY A 55 6.94 -6.62 -8.52
N ILE A 56 6.53 -5.81 -9.50
CA ILE A 56 7.41 -5.26 -10.54
C ILE A 56 7.71 -3.79 -10.26
N ILE A 57 6.66 -3.00 -10.03
CA ILE A 57 6.76 -1.55 -9.83
C ILE A 57 6.47 -1.18 -8.37
N ALA A 58 5.57 -1.92 -7.72
CA ALA A 58 5.27 -1.71 -6.31
C ALA A 58 4.94 -3.02 -5.58
N SER A 59 5.32 -3.13 -4.32
CA SER A 59 4.94 -4.23 -3.43
C SER A 59 3.90 -3.76 -2.41
N VAL A 60 3.03 -4.69 -1.99
CA VAL A 60 2.00 -4.44 -0.96
C VAL A 60 2.06 -5.56 0.07
N GLU A 61 2.58 -5.23 1.25
CA GLU A 61 2.70 -6.13 2.38
C GLU A 61 1.65 -5.78 3.44
N GLN A 62 1.06 -6.80 4.04
CA GLN A 62 0.10 -6.63 5.14
C GLN A 62 0.62 -7.36 6.37
N THR A 63 0.54 -6.72 7.53
CA THR A 63 0.80 -7.34 8.84
C THR A 63 -0.25 -6.84 9.83
N ALA A 64 -1.14 -7.74 10.26
CA ALA A 64 -2.28 -7.41 11.11
C ALA A 64 -3.11 -6.24 10.52
N ASN A 65 -3.22 -5.13 11.26
CA ASN A 65 -3.94 -3.92 10.88
C ASN A 65 -3.08 -2.90 10.10
N ARG A 66 -1.90 -3.32 9.62
CA ARG A 66 -0.95 -2.45 8.93
C ARG A 66 -0.74 -2.90 7.50
N VAL A 67 -0.67 -1.94 6.58
CA VAL A 67 -0.36 -2.17 5.17
C VAL A 67 0.82 -1.29 4.78
N ALA A 68 1.88 -1.91 4.28
CA ALA A 68 3.02 -1.21 3.72
C ALA A 68 2.96 -1.28 2.19
N VAL A 69 3.21 -0.15 1.54
CA VAL A 69 3.29 -0.04 0.08
C VAL A 69 4.65 0.54 -0.27
N CYS A 70 5.41 -0.16 -1.10
CA CYS A 70 6.74 0.27 -1.51
C CYS A 70 6.90 0.24 -3.03
N VAL A 71 7.66 1.17 -3.59
CA VAL A 71 8.13 1.11 -4.98
C VAL A 71 9.24 0.07 -5.05
N VAL A 72 9.15 -0.80 -6.05
CA VAL A 72 10.20 -1.78 -6.36
C VAL A 72 11.20 -1.08 -7.26
N THR A 73 12.41 -0.82 -6.75
CA THR A 73 13.50 -0.15 -7.50
C THR A 73 14.47 -1.11 -8.20
N GLU A 74 14.19 -2.42 -8.17
CA GLU A 74 14.91 -3.58 -8.74
C GLU A 74 16.41 -3.81 -8.41
N PRO A 75 16.89 -5.08 -8.50
CA PRO A 75 16.15 -6.33 -8.73
C PRO A 75 16.15 -7.25 -7.49
N ALA A 76 15.17 -8.15 -7.41
CA ALA A 76 15.24 -9.28 -6.49
C ALA A 76 16.55 -10.06 -6.77
N PRO A 77 17.45 -10.24 -5.78
CA PRO A 77 18.63 -11.08 -5.96
C PRO A 77 18.23 -12.55 -5.91
N VAL A 78 18.58 -13.28 -6.99
CA VAL A 78 18.87 -14.71 -7.14
C VAL A 78 18.13 -15.73 -6.26
#